data_AF-A0A061M2H5-F1
#
_entry.id   AF-A0A061M2H5-F1
#
_cell.length_a   1.000
_cell.length_b   1.000
_cell.length_c   1.000
_cell.angle_alpha   90.00
_cell.angle_beta   90.00
_cell.angle_gamma   90.00
#
_symmetry.space_group_name_H-M   'P 1'
#
loop_
_entity.id
_entity.type
_entity.pdbx_description
1 polymer ?
#
loop_
_entity_poly.entity_id
_entity_poly.type
_entity_poly.pdbx_seq_one_letter_code
_entity_poly.pdbx_strand_id
1 'polypeptide(L)'
;MTLRHLCYPIAIGATLGGCANTASIQPAPADQEIQVEQKSSVLFLQSLRGPERHRLRSFIAATSRGRRDALHVGVIGPPRLIAQVAHEARAMGVATYNIRLSASRVDLPARSGVRIEAITFEAHPPVCPSLSIVGPTVNDNSFNPTLGCSVRNNLAVMVNEPGDLLGNDAVMPTSGDRAVLPITARGATSAGNRSNLEDETHNRVVPETQ
;
A
#
# COMPACT_ATOMS: atom_id res chain seq x y z
N MET A 1 -26.10 3.55 75.16
CA MET A 1 -26.22 4.78 74.34
C MET A 1 -24.93 4.93 73.54
N THR A 2 -25.04 4.76 72.22
CA THR A 2 -23.95 4.69 71.25
C THR A 2 -23.56 6.09 70.75
N LEU A 3 -22.27 6.44 70.78
CA LEU A 3 -21.77 7.72 70.29
C LEU A 3 -20.81 7.51 69.10
N ARG A 4 -21.38 7.69 67.91
CA ARG A 4 -20.85 8.34 66.69
C ARG A 4 -19.41 7.99 66.25
N HIS A 5 -19.32 7.09 65.27
CA HIS A 5 -18.19 7.07 64.33
C HIS A 5 -18.39 8.16 63.27
N LEU A 6 -17.46 9.12 63.27
CA LEU A 6 -17.34 10.20 62.31
C LEU A 6 -15.98 9.99 61.64
N CYS A 7 -15.96 9.26 60.52
CA CYS A 7 -14.78 9.15 59.65
C CYS A 7 -15.24 9.31 58.20
N TYR A 8 -14.83 10.44 57.62
CA TYR A 8 -15.00 10.82 56.24
C TYR A 8 -14.45 9.75 55.29
N PRO A 9 -15.14 9.39 54.19
CA PRO A 9 -14.47 8.69 53.09
C PRO A 9 -13.55 9.67 52.37
N ILE A 10 -12.26 9.35 52.38
CA ILE A 10 -11.23 10.01 51.57
C ILE A 10 -11.58 9.79 50.10
N ALA A 11 -11.78 10.88 49.38
CA ALA A 11 -11.93 10.88 47.93
C ALA A 11 -10.65 10.36 47.26
N ILE A 12 -10.74 9.22 46.58
CA ILE A 12 -9.66 8.72 45.72
C ILE A 12 -9.86 9.38 44.35
N GLY A 13 -9.12 10.46 44.12
CA GLY A 13 -9.04 11.12 42.82
C GLY A 13 -8.31 10.24 41.81
N ALA A 14 -9.03 9.85 40.76
CA ALA A 14 -8.50 9.11 39.62
C ALA A 14 -7.40 9.91 38.91
N THR A 15 -6.19 9.37 38.85
CA THR A 15 -5.13 9.83 37.94
C THR A 15 -4.94 8.80 36.83
N LEU A 16 -5.95 8.68 35.97
CA LEU A 16 -5.78 8.09 34.64
C LEU A 16 -5.43 9.22 33.66
N GLY A 17 -4.21 9.74 33.79
CA GLY A 17 -3.61 10.64 32.80
C GLY A 17 -3.15 9.83 31.58
N GLY A 18 -4.10 9.29 30.81
CA GLY A 18 -3.80 8.76 29.48
C GLY A 18 -3.54 9.91 28.52
N CYS A 19 -2.49 9.81 27.71
CA CYS A 19 -2.24 10.73 26.60
C CYS A 19 -3.43 10.65 25.61
N ALA A 20 -4.45 11.47 25.82
CA ALA A 20 -5.46 11.72 24.81
C ALA A 20 -4.81 12.62 23.76
N ASN A 21 -4.19 12.02 22.74
CA ASN A 21 -3.94 12.72 21.48
C ASN A 21 -5.32 12.98 20.86
N THR A 22 -5.94 14.10 21.22
CA THR A 22 -7.15 14.64 20.59
C THR A 22 -6.83 15.38 19.30
N ALA A 23 -5.79 14.96 18.59
CA ALA A 23 -5.66 15.30 17.19
C ALA A 23 -6.80 14.58 16.48
N SER A 24 -7.89 15.31 16.19
CA SER A 24 -8.93 14.80 15.33
C SER A 24 -8.27 14.47 14.00
N ILE A 25 -8.22 13.18 13.67
CA ILE A 25 -7.93 12.75 12.31
C ILE A 25 -9.20 13.08 11.53
N GLN A 26 -9.34 14.31 11.05
CA GLN A 26 -10.35 14.59 10.02
C GLN A 26 -9.97 13.72 8.83
N PRO A 27 -10.85 12.79 8.39
CA PRO A 27 -10.68 12.14 7.10
C PRO A 27 -10.53 13.25 6.06
N ALA A 28 -9.51 13.15 5.21
CA ALA A 28 -9.44 14.03 4.05
C ALA A 28 -10.78 13.93 3.30
N PRO A 29 -11.33 15.03 2.78
CA PRO A 29 -12.54 14.95 1.97
C PRO A 29 -12.29 13.95 0.83
N ALA A 30 -13.22 13.01 0.64
CA ALA A 30 -13.09 11.90 -0.31
C ALA A 30 -12.76 12.36 -1.74
N ASP A 31 -13.08 13.62 -2.07
CA ASP A 31 -12.79 14.27 -3.35
C ASP A 31 -11.29 14.52 -3.62
N GLN A 32 -10.42 14.31 -2.62
CA GLN A 32 -8.97 14.53 -2.72
C GLN A 32 -8.14 13.24 -2.76
N GLU A 33 -8.78 12.08 -2.87
CA GLU A 33 -8.12 10.78 -3.02
C GLU A 33 -8.12 10.30 -4.47
N ILE A 34 -7.12 9.48 -4.82
CA ILE A 34 -7.10 8.81 -6.12
C ILE A 34 -8.11 7.68 -6.05
N GLN A 35 -9.08 7.67 -6.95
CA GLN A 35 -10.03 6.57 -7.06
C GLN A 35 -9.50 5.56 -8.06
N VAL A 36 -9.43 4.29 -7.68
CA VAL A 36 -9.03 3.21 -8.58
C VAL A 36 -10.23 2.34 -8.87
N GLU A 37 -10.62 2.27 -10.14
CA GLU A 37 -11.71 1.44 -10.62
C GLU A 37 -11.17 0.15 -11.23
N GLN A 38 -11.65 -1.00 -10.74
CA GLN A 38 -11.34 -2.30 -11.31
C GLN A 38 -12.45 -2.70 -12.29
N LYS A 39 -12.08 -3.01 -13.53
CA LYS A 39 -13.01 -3.51 -14.55
C LYS A 39 -12.67 -4.95 -14.89
N SER A 40 -13.63 -5.85 -14.67
CA SER A 40 -13.52 -7.27 -14.99
C SER A 40 -14.43 -7.65 -16.15
N SER A 41 -13.98 -8.56 -16.99
CA SER A 41 -14.75 -9.19 -18.06
C SER A 41 -14.43 -10.66 -18.13
N VAL A 42 -15.42 -11.48 -18.49
CA VAL A 42 -15.26 -12.95 -18.46
C VAL A 42 -15.58 -13.54 -19.83
N LEU A 43 -14.76 -14.49 -20.25
CA LEU A 43 -14.94 -15.31 -21.44
C LEU A 43 -14.88 -16.79 -21.08
N PHE A 44 -15.81 -17.57 -21.64
CA PHE A 44 -15.78 -19.03 -21.57
C PHE A 44 -15.48 -19.60 -22.94
N LEU A 45 -14.52 -20.52 -23.01
CA LEU A 45 -14.15 -21.26 -24.23
C LEU A 45 -14.16 -22.76 -23.93
N GLN A 46 -14.56 -23.59 -24.90
CA GLN A 46 -14.51 -25.05 -24.81
C GLN A 46 -13.16 -25.60 -25.31
N SER A 47 -12.54 -24.90 -26.24
CA SER A 47 -11.27 -25.25 -26.88
C SER A 47 -10.56 -23.99 -27.39
N LEU A 48 -9.40 -24.16 -28.02
CA LEU A 48 -8.69 -23.08 -28.71
C LEU A 48 -8.57 -23.33 -30.22
N ARG A 49 -9.59 -23.98 -30.80
CA ARG A 49 -9.71 -24.18 -32.25
C ARG A 49 -10.07 -22.86 -32.95
N GLY A 50 -9.94 -22.84 -34.27
CA GLY A 50 -10.01 -21.63 -35.12
C GLY A 50 -10.97 -20.52 -34.62
N PRO A 51 -12.29 -20.77 -34.53
CA PRO A 51 -13.26 -19.76 -34.11
C PRO A 51 -13.05 -19.26 -32.68
N GLU A 52 -12.78 -20.16 -31.74
CA GLU A 52 -12.58 -19.82 -30.32
C GLU A 52 -11.26 -19.08 -30.08
N ARG A 53 -10.22 -19.38 -30.86
CA ARG A 53 -8.98 -18.61 -30.86
C ARG A 53 -9.20 -17.17 -31.32
N HIS A 54 -9.99 -16.95 -32.39
CA HIS A 54 -10.36 -15.60 -32.80
C HIS A 54 -11.20 -14.87 -31.75
N ARG A 55 -12.08 -15.60 -31.07
CA ARG A 55 -12.87 -15.06 -29.95
C ARG A 55 -11.99 -14.65 -28.77
N LEU A 56 -10.99 -15.45 -28.41
CA LEU A 56 -9.99 -15.09 -27.40
C LEU A 56 -9.23 -13.82 -27.80
N ARG A 57 -8.77 -13.74 -29.05
CA ARG A 57 -8.03 -12.57 -29.54
C ARG A 57 -8.88 -11.31 -29.49
N SER A 58 -10.11 -11.39 -29.95
CA SER A 58 -11.05 -10.27 -29.94
C SER A 58 -11.37 -9.83 -28.52
N PHE A 59 -11.55 -10.80 -27.61
CA PHE A 59 -11.76 -10.54 -26.19
C PHE A 59 -10.57 -9.79 -25.57
N ILE A 60 -9.34 -10.31 -25.73
CA ILE A 60 -8.13 -9.65 -25.19
C ILE A 60 -7.96 -8.24 -25.79
N ALA A 61 -8.16 -8.07 -27.09
CA ALA A 61 -8.03 -6.76 -27.73
C ALA A 61 -9.07 -5.75 -27.22
N ALA A 62 -10.32 -6.19 -27.00
CA ALA A 62 -11.38 -5.35 -26.48
C ALA A 62 -11.17 -5.00 -25.00
N THR A 63 -10.80 -5.97 -24.17
CA THR A 63 -10.63 -5.78 -22.74
C THR A 63 -9.35 -5.03 -22.38
N SER A 64 -8.28 -5.14 -23.19
CA SER A 64 -7.03 -4.43 -22.92
C SER A 64 -7.11 -2.93 -23.16
N ARG A 65 -8.10 -2.42 -23.90
CA ARG A 65 -8.25 -0.99 -24.25
C ARG A 65 -6.95 -0.35 -24.79
N GLY A 66 -6.21 -1.10 -25.60
CA GLY A 66 -4.91 -0.68 -26.15
C GLY A 66 -3.69 -0.95 -25.25
N ARG A 67 -3.88 -1.27 -23.97
CA ARG A 67 -2.81 -1.56 -23.01
C ARG A 67 -2.76 -3.03 -22.61
N ARG A 68 -2.15 -3.85 -23.46
CA ARG A 68 -2.02 -5.30 -23.19
C ARG A 68 -1.01 -5.62 -22.09
N ASP A 69 -0.05 -4.71 -21.88
CA ASP A 69 0.93 -4.76 -20.79
C ASP A 69 0.27 -4.72 -19.41
N ALA A 70 -0.78 -3.92 -19.24
CA ALA A 70 -1.53 -3.76 -17.98
C ALA A 70 -2.78 -4.66 -17.87
N LEU A 71 -2.98 -5.58 -18.81
CA LEU A 71 -4.09 -6.52 -18.75
C LEU A 71 -3.73 -7.69 -17.85
N HIS A 72 -4.49 -7.87 -16.77
CA HIS A 72 -4.41 -9.04 -15.90
C HIS A 72 -5.35 -10.13 -16.41
N VAL A 73 -4.84 -11.35 -16.56
CA VAL A 73 -5.60 -12.48 -17.10
C VAL A 73 -5.59 -13.64 -16.11
N GLY A 74 -6.74 -13.94 -15.53
CA GLY A 74 -6.98 -15.14 -14.73
C GLY A 74 -7.55 -16.25 -15.61
N VAL A 75 -6.97 -17.45 -15.56
CA VAL A 75 -7.39 -18.59 -16.40
C VAL A 75 -7.63 -19.81 -15.53
N ILE A 76 -8.86 -20.30 -15.52
CA ILE A 76 -9.28 -21.47 -14.74
C ILE A 76 -9.81 -22.56 -15.67
N GLY A 77 -9.23 -23.75 -15.61
CA GLY A 77 -9.68 -24.88 -16.43
C GLY A 77 -8.69 -26.05 -16.53
N PRO A 78 -8.87 -26.93 -17.53
CA PRO A 78 -7.99 -28.08 -17.76
C PRO A 78 -6.55 -27.68 -18.07
N PRO A 79 -5.52 -28.36 -17.52
CA PRO A 79 -4.10 -27.98 -17.65
C PRO A 79 -3.61 -27.73 -19.09
N ARG A 80 -4.07 -28.53 -20.05
CA ARG A 80 -3.69 -28.37 -21.46
C ARG A 80 -4.28 -27.09 -22.07
N LEU A 81 -5.55 -26.81 -21.78
CA LEU A 81 -6.25 -25.66 -22.36
C LEU A 81 -5.80 -24.34 -21.73
N ILE A 82 -5.56 -24.31 -20.41
CA ILE A 82 -5.02 -23.12 -19.74
C ILE A 82 -3.64 -22.75 -20.30
N ALA A 83 -2.78 -23.74 -20.59
CA ALA A 83 -1.46 -23.49 -21.17
C ALA A 83 -1.56 -22.92 -22.60
N GLN A 84 -2.52 -23.40 -23.40
CA GLN A 84 -2.78 -22.87 -24.74
C GLN A 84 -3.27 -21.42 -24.69
N VAL A 85 -4.23 -21.13 -23.80
CA VAL A 85 -4.72 -19.75 -23.59
C VAL A 85 -3.58 -18.83 -23.14
N ALA A 86 -2.76 -19.27 -22.18
CA ALA A 86 -1.62 -18.50 -21.69
C ALA A 86 -0.59 -18.23 -22.77
N HIS A 87 -0.35 -19.20 -23.65
CA HIS A 87 0.55 -19.03 -24.80
C HIS A 87 -0.01 -17.99 -25.78
N GLU A 88 -1.29 -18.10 -26.14
CA GLU A 88 -1.95 -17.16 -27.05
C GLU A 88 -1.99 -15.74 -26.47
N ALA A 89 -2.32 -15.58 -25.18
CA ALA A 89 -2.33 -14.28 -24.51
C ALA A 89 -0.93 -13.62 -24.51
N ARG A 90 0.13 -14.39 -24.24
CA ARG A 90 1.52 -13.90 -24.35
C ARG A 90 1.88 -13.51 -25.77
N ALA A 91 1.48 -14.31 -26.77
CA ALA A 91 1.71 -13.99 -28.18
C ALA A 91 1.00 -12.70 -28.61
N MET A 92 -0.08 -12.33 -27.91
CA MET A 92 -0.76 -11.05 -28.11
C MET A 92 -0.10 -9.87 -27.39
N GLY A 93 0.88 -10.09 -26.52
CA GLY A 93 1.56 -9.05 -25.76
C GLY A 93 1.07 -8.85 -24.33
N VAL A 94 0.29 -9.80 -23.78
CA VAL A 94 -0.03 -9.81 -22.34
C VAL A 94 1.22 -10.20 -21.56
N ALA A 95 1.58 -9.40 -20.55
CA ALA A 95 2.76 -9.63 -19.74
C ALA A 95 2.67 -10.97 -18.97
N THR A 96 3.74 -11.77 -18.97
CA THR A 96 3.73 -13.11 -18.35
C THR A 96 3.36 -13.06 -16.87
N TYR A 97 3.85 -12.06 -16.13
CA TYR A 97 3.56 -11.90 -14.69
C TYR A 97 2.11 -11.49 -14.39
N ASN A 98 1.38 -10.98 -15.41
CA ASN A 98 -0.04 -10.63 -15.31
C ASN A 98 -0.97 -11.80 -15.68
N ILE A 99 -0.42 -12.97 -16.01
CA ILE A 99 -1.20 -14.17 -16.35
C ILE A 99 -1.20 -15.13 -15.17
N ARG A 100 -2.34 -15.28 -14.50
CA ARG A 100 -2.54 -16.21 -13.38
C ARG A 100 -3.27 -17.44 -13.86
N LEU A 101 -2.66 -18.62 -13.66
CA LEU A 101 -3.21 -19.90 -14.08
C LEU A 101 -3.65 -20.70 -12.86
N SER A 102 -4.87 -21.22 -12.89
CA SER A 102 -5.38 -22.12 -11.86
C SER A 102 -5.96 -23.36 -12.53
N ALA A 103 -5.27 -24.49 -12.34
CA ALA A 103 -5.80 -25.76 -12.80
C ALA A 103 -6.99 -26.15 -11.92
N SER A 104 -8.16 -26.36 -12.52
CA SER A 104 -9.25 -27.00 -11.80
C SER A 104 -8.96 -28.50 -11.76
N ARG A 105 -8.67 -29.03 -10.57
CA ARG A 105 -8.69 -30.48 -10.34
C ARG A 105 -10.16 -30.83 -10.07
N VAL A 106 -10.76 -31.52 -11.03
CA VAL A 106 -11.92 -32.42 -10.85
C VAL A 106 -13.01 -31.84 -9.96
N ASP A 107 -13.98 -31.13 -10.56
CA ASP A 107 -15.37 -30.94 -10.07
C ASP A 107 -16.16 -29.85 -10.84
N LEU A 108 -15.64 -29.37 -11.98
CA LEU A 108 -16.49 -28.67 -12.94
C LEU A 108 -17.36 -29.71 -13.69
N PRO A 109 -18.70 -29.60 -13.65
CA PRO A 109 -19.57 -30.48 -14.43
C PRO A 109 -19.16 -30.42 -15.90
N ALA A 110 -19.19 -31.58 -16.57
CA ALA A 110 -18.58 -31.90 -17.87
C ALA A 110 -18.92 -30.95 -19.04
N ARG A 111 -18.47 -29.71 -18.94
CA ARG A 111 -18.26 -28.73 -20.00
C ARG A 111 -16.79 -28.34 -19.86
N SER A 112 -15.94 -29.15 -20.47
CA SER A 112 -14.46 -29.18 -20.35
C SER A 112 -13.76 -27.95 -20.93
N GLY A 113 -14.29 -26.77 -20.64
CA GLY A 113 -13.80 -25.49 -21.10
C GLY A 113 -12.93 -24.79 -20.07
N VAL A 114 -12.54 -23.57 -20.42
CA VAL A 114 -11.76 -22.65 -19.62
C VAL A 114 -12.58 -21.39 -19.37
N ARG A 115 -12.56 -20.91 -18.13
CA ARG A 115 -13.03 -19.58 -17.75
C ARG A 115 -11.82 -18.64 -17.76
N ILE A 116 -11.92 -17.57 -18.51
CA ILE A 116 -10.90 -16.55 -18.67
C ILE A 116 -11.48 -15.26 -18.12
N GLU A 117 -10.80 -14.67 -17.16
CA GLU A 117 -11.14 -13.40 -16.56
C GLU A 117 -10.07 -12.38 -16.93
N ALA A 118 -10.50 -11.27 -17.52
CA ALA A 118 -9.66 -10.16 -17.93
C ALA A 118 -9.96 -8.98 -17.01
N ILE A 119 -8.94 -8.49 -16.31
CA ILE A 119 -9.04 -7.42 -15.33
C ILE A 119 -8.13 -6.27 -15.78
N THR A 120 -8.67 -5.07 -15.73
CA THR A 120 -7.94 -3.82 -15.93
C THR A 120 -8.23 -2.87 -14.77
N PHE A 121 -7.26 -2.03 -14.45
CA PHE A 121 -7.40 -0.99 -13.44
C PHE A 121 -7.32 0.38 -14.09
N GLU A 122 -8.14 1.31 -13.63
CA GLU A 122 -8.21 2.69 -14.11
C GLU A 122 -8.10 3.64 -12.92
N ALA A 123 -7.12 4.53 -12.92
CA ALA A 123 -6.97 5.56 -11.89
C ALA A 123 -7.69 6.84 -12.34
N HIS A 124 -8.56 7.35 -11.48
CA HIS A 124 -9.25 8.62 -11.65
C HIS A 124 -8.58 9.65 -10.73
N PRO A 125 -7.95 10.71 -11.29
CA PRO A 125 -7.27 11.72 -10.51
C PRO A 125 -8.27 12.57 -9.71
N PRO A 126 -7.91 13.00 -8.48
CA PRO A 126 -8.75 13.92 -7.72
C PRO A 126 -8.83 15.31 -8.37
N VAL A 127 -9.92 16.01 -8.11
CA VAL A 127 -10.12 17.40 -8.54
C VAL A 127 -9.48 18.33 -7.51
N CYS A 128 -8.40 19.00 -7.89
CA CYS A 128 -7.66 19.85 -6.98
C CYS A 128 -8.06 21.33 -7.08
N PRO A 129 -8.21 22.04 -5.94
CA PRO A 129 -8.40 23.48 -5.95
C PRO A 129 -7.15 24.20 -6.47
N SER A 130 -7.31 25.42 -6.95
CA SER A 130 -6.19 26.22 -7.45
C SER A 130 -5.18 26.51 -6.33
N LEU A 131 -3.89 26.34 -6.64
CA LEU A 131 -2.78 26.64 -5.71
C LEU A 131 -2.73 28.12 -5.27
N SER A 132 -3.40 29.01 -6.01
CA SER A 132 -3.42 30.46 -5.76
C SER A 132 -4.42 30.90 -4.68
N ILE A 133 -5.33 30.04 -4.21
CA ILE A 133 -6.50 30.47 -3.42
C ILE A 133 -6.55 29.86 -2.00
N VAL A 134 -5.81 28.78 -1.71
CA VAL A 134 -5.89 28.09 -0.41
C VAL A 134 -4.50 27.75 0.12
N GLY A 135 -3.81 28.76 0.66
CA GLY A 135 -2.74 28.49 1.62
C GLY A 135 -3.35 27.95 2.92
N PRO A 136 -2.63 27.13 3.71
CA PRO A 136 -3.08 26.78 5.05
C PRO A 136 -3.42 28.08 5.81
N THR A 137 -4.52 28.09 6.57
CA THR A 137 -4.77 29.23 7.46
C THR A 137 -3.61 29.36 8.45
N VAL A 138 -3.41 30.53 9.06
CA VAL A 138 -2.26 30.80 9.95
C VAL A 138 -2.15 29.78 11.12
N ASN A 139 -3.23 29.07 11.41
CA ASN A 139 -3.31 28.04 12.46
C ASN A 139 -3.49 26.60 11.91
N ASP A 140 -3.46 26.41 10.60
CA ASP A 140 -3.53 25.11 9.95
C ASP A 140 -2.17 24.82 9.28
N ASN A 141 -1.62 23.63 9.50
CA ASN A 141 -0.37 23.20 8.88
C ASN A 141 -0.61 22.13 7.79
N SER A 142 -1.86 21.96 7.35
CA SER A 142 -2.24 21.00 6.33
C SER A 142 -2.06 21.55 4.92
N PHE A 143 -1.13 20.96 4.18
CA PHE A 143 -0.94 21.21 2.75
C PHE A 143 -1.67 20.19 1.86
N ASN A 144 -2.42 19.25 2.47
CA ASN A 144 -3.15 18.22 1.74
C ASN A 144 -4.16 18.79 0.72
N PRO A 145 -4.93 19.86 1.03
CA PRO A 145 -5.92 20.37 0.09
C PRO A 145 -5.34 20.95 -1.19
N THR A 146 -4.08 21.39 -1.20
CA THR A 146 -3.42 22.00 -2.37
C THR A 146 -2.29 21.13 -2.88
N LEU A 147 -1.10 21.24 -2.29
CA LEU A 147 0.09 20.52 -2.74
C LEU A 147 -0.14 19.01 -2.71
N GLY A 148 -0.69 18.47 -1.61
CA GLY A 148 -0.97 17.04 -1.48
C GLY A 148 -1.92 16.53 -2.56
N CYS A 149 -2.99 17.27 -2.85
CA CYS A 149 -3.91 16.95 -3.95
C CYS A 149 -3.19 16.96 -5.31
N SER A 150 -2.40 18.00 -5.62
CA SER A 150 -1.69 18.10 -6.90
C SER A 150 -0.70 16.94 -7.11
N VAL A 151 -0.03 16.51 -6.04
CA VAL A 151 0.85 15.34 -6.04
C VAL A 151 0.05 14.07 -6.35
N ARG A 152 -1.13 13.89 -5.73
CA ARG A 152 -2.02 12.75 -5.99
C ARG A 152 -2.59 12.75 -7.41
N ASN A 153 -2.99 13.91 -7.92
CA ASN A 153 -3.44 14.09 -9.30
C ASN A 153 -2.34 13.67 -10.29
N ASN A 154 -1.13 14.21 -10.12
CA ASN A 154 0.03 13.84 -10.93
C ASN A 154 0.35 12.35 -10.82
N LEU A 155 0.30 11.76 -9.61
CA LEU A 155 0.54 10.33 -9.41
C LEU A 155 -0.48 9.46 -10.17
N ALA A 156 -1.77 9.81 -10.11
CA ALA A 156 -2.83 9.08 -10.78
C ALA A 156 -2.66 9.04 -12.31
N VAL A 157 -2.10 10.10 -12.92
CA VAL A 157 -1.87 10.16 -14.37
C VAL A 157 -0.52 9.58 -14.80
N MET A 158 0.45 9.48 -13.89
CA MET A 158 1.80 8.97 -14.18
C MET A 158 1.96 7.47 -13.90
N VAL A 159 1.10 6.87 -13.08
CA VAL A 159 1.21 5.45 -12.73
C VAL A 159 0.92 4.56 -13.95
N ASN A 160 1.82 3.63 -14.25
CA ASN A 160 1.63 2.70 -15.36
C ASN A 160 0.56 1.65 -15.02
N GLU A 161 0.57 1.08 -13.82
CA GLU A 161 -0.39 0.06 -13.37
C GLU A 161 -1.24 0.63 -12.23
N PRO A 162 -2.46 1.13 -12.49
CA PRO A 162 -3.30 1.72 -11.45
C PRO A 162 -3.62 0.80 -10.26
N GLY A 163 -3.57 -0.53 -10.47
CA GLY A 163 -3.74 -1.51 -9.39
C GLY A 163 -2.71 -1.36 -8.27
N ASP A 164 -1.50 -0.86 -8.56
CA ASP A 164 -0.43 -0.67 -7.56
C ASP A 164 -0.81 0.37 -6.49
N LEU A 165 -1.77 1.25 -6.78
CA LEU A 165 -2.28 2.23 -5.82
C LEU A 165 -3.21 1.61 -4.77
N LEU A 166 -3.77 0.42 -5.02
CA LEU A 166 -4.61 -0.32 -4.06
C LEU A 166 -3.77 -1.07 -3.00
N GLY A 167 -2.47 -1.21 -3.25
CA GLY A 167 -1.55 -1.96 -2.41
C GLY A 167 -0.42 -2.53 -3.25
N ASN A 168 0.74 -2.70 -2.64
CA ASN A 168 1.90 -3.26 -3.31
C ASN A 168 2.18 -4.67 -2.77
N ASP A 169 1.75 -5.70 -3.52
CA ASP A 169 2.06 -7.10 -3.20
C ASP A 169 3.58 -7.40 -3.23
N ALA A 170 4.39 -6.53 -3.85
CA ALA A 170 5.83 -6.67 -3.91
C ALA A 170 6.56 -6.18 -2.65
N VAL A 171 5.89 -5.41 -1.76
CA VAL A 171 6.46 -4.92 -0.51
C VAL A 171 5.77 -5.60 0.67
N MET A 172 6.44 -6.59 1.25
CA MET A 172 5.98 -7.19 2.50
C MET A 172 5.94 -6.12 3.60
N PRO A 173 4.87 -6.08 4.43
CA PRO A 173 4.83 -5.21 5.60
C PRO A 173 6.06 -5.46 6.46
N THR A 174 6.92 -4.43 6.59
CA THR A 174 8.04 -4.49 7.53
C THR A 174 7.54 -4.06 8.91
N SER A 175 8.13 -4.59 9.98
CA SER A 175 7.84 -4.21 11.38
C SER A 175 8.05 -2.72 11.70
N GLY A 176 8.53 -1.91 10.74
CA GLY A 176 8.85 -0.50 10.96
C GLY A 176 10.20 -0.30 11.66
N ASP A 177 10.92 -1.36 12.05
CA ASP A 177 12.18 -1.28 12.79
C ASP A 177 13.23 -0.41 12.08
N ARG A 178 13.26 -0.44 10.74
CA ARG A 178 14.13 0.45 9.95
C ARG A 178 13.76 1.93 10.01
N ALA A 179 12.48 2.25 10.17
CA ALA A 179 12.03 3.64 10.34
C ALA A 179 12.38 4.19 11.73
N VAL A 180 12.61 3.31 12.71
CA VAL A 180 12.99 3.66 14.08
C VAL A 180 14.51 3.89 14.23
N LEU A 181 15.34 3.25 13.39
CA LEU A 181 16.81 3.39 13.40
C LEU A 181 17.32 4.86 13.44
N PRO A 182 16.85 5.80 12.61
CA PRO A 182 17.33 7.19 12.66
C PRO A 182 16.81 7.98 13.88
N ILE A 183 15.79 7.48 14.58
CA ILE A 183 15.26 8.08 15.81
C ILE A 183 16.08 7.61 17.00
N THR A 184 16.38 6.31 17.08
CA THR A 184 17.22 5.73 18.14
C THR A 184 18.68 6.15 18.02
N ALA A 185 19.20 6.32 16.79
CA ALA A 185 20.54 6.83 16.55
C ALA A 185 20.77 8.25 17.12
N ARG A 186 19.72 9.10 17.18
CA ARG A 186 19.79 10.43 17.79
C ARG A 186 19.64 10.42 19.31
N GLY A 187 18.95 9.42 19.87
CA GLY A 187 18.81 9.27 21.32
C GLY A 187 20.09 8.81 22.02
N ALA A 188 20.96 8.07 21.30
CA ALA A 188 22.19 7.51 21.87
C ALA A 188 23.30 8.56 22.10
N THR A 189 23.25 9.73 21.46
CA THR A 189 24.31 10.76 21.56
C THR A 189 24.07 11.81 22.67
N SER A 190 23.01 11.68 23.47
CA SER A 190 22.66 12.66 24.53
C SER A 190 22.69 12.11 25.96
N ALA A 191 23.33 10.96 26.20
CA ALA A 191 23.72 10.57 27.56
C ALA A 191 25.06 11.22 27.90
N GLY A 192 25.01 12.51 28.28
CA GLY A 192 26.18 13.25 28.74
C GLY A 192 26.71 12.69 30.05
N ASN A 193 27.89 12.08 30.03
CA ASN A 193 28.68 11.85 31.23
C ASN A 193 29.29 13.18 31.70
N ARG A 194 28.57 13.85 32.60
CA ARG A 194 29.15 14.84 33.52
C ARG A 194 29.48 14.12 34.83
N SER A 195 30.76 13.81 35.03
CA SER A 195 31.31 13.55 36.37
C SER A 195 32.76 14.01 36.45
N ASN A 196 32.90 15.21 37.00
CA ASN A 196 33.87 15.68 37.99
C ASN A 196 35.35 15.80 37.61
N LEU A 197 35.75 17.07 37.60
CA LEU A 197 37.08 17.68 37.72
C LEU A 197 37.63 17.52 39.15
N GLU A 198 38.94 17.72 39.29
CA GLU A 198 39.79 17.76 40.51
C GLU A 198 40.46 16.40 40.86
N ASP A 199 41.77 16.25 41.03
CA ASP A 199 42.94 17.15 40.93
C ASP A 199 44.23 16.27 41.01
N GLU A 200 45.33 16.74 40.41
CA GLU A 200 46.77 16.54 40.77
C GLU A 200 47.32 15.17 41.29
N THR A 201 48.48 14.60 40.92
CA THR A 201 49.71 14.99 40.19
C THR A 201 50.60 13.73 40.01
N HIS A 202 51.60 13.83 39.11
CA HIS A 202 52.86 13.05 39.01
C HIS A 202 52.79 11.60 38.47
N ASN A 203 53.67 11.11 37.57
CA ASN A 203 54.89 11.63 36.94
C ASN A 203 55.20 10.80 35.67
N ARG A 204 55.64 11.47 34.60
CA ARG A 204 56.74 11.15 33.65
C ARG A 204 57.17 9.67 33.53
N VAL A 205 57.25 9.02 32.36
CA VAL A 205 58.26 9.18 31.27
C VAL A 205 57.89 8.23 30.10
N VAL A 206 58.10 8.69 28.85
CA VAL A 206 58.14 7.98 27.55
C VAL A 206 59.63 7.63 27.28
N PRO A 207 60.06 6.47 26.72
CA PRO A 207 59.97 6.27 25.26
C PRO A 207 59.86 4.85 24.69
N GLU A 208 59.57 4.85 23.39
CA GLU A 208 59.59 3.78 22.39
C GLU A 208 60.82 2.86 22.48
N THR A 209 60.67 1.61 22.03
CA THR A 209 61.48 1.02 20.95
C THR A 209 61.01 -0.39 20.56
N GLN A 210 60.92 -0.58 19.24
CA GLN A 210 61.06 -1.81 18.43
C GLN A 210 59.96 -2.88 18.41
#